data_AF-A0A924T7J5-F1
#
_entry.id   AF-A0A924T7J5-F1
#
_cell.length_a   1.000
_cell.length_b   1.000
_cell.length_c   1.000
_cell.angle_alpha   90.00
_cell.angle_beta   90.00
_cell.angle_gamma   90.00
#
_symmetry.space_group_name_H-M   'P 1'
#
loop_
_entity.id
_entity.type
_entity.pdbx_description
1 polymer ?
#
loop_
_entity_poly.entity_id
_entity_poly.type
_entity_poly.pdbx_seq_one_letter_code
_entity_poly.pdbx_strand_id
1 'polypeptide(L)' 'MMRSRSLRLAIILFACPLAAHAYVDPGSGMLMIQGLLALIGAVVVFVRNPITAIKALIARFKKK' A
#
# COMPACT_ATOMS: atom_id res chain seq x y z
N MET A 1 -49.83 5.14 10.86
CA MET A 1 -48.95 3.94 10.79
C MET A 1 -47.78 4.05 9.78
N MET A 2 -47.49 5.23 9.21
CA MET A 2 -46.45 5.42 8.18
C MET A 2 -45.06 5.79 8.75
N ARG A 3 -45.03 6.37 9.95
CA ARG A 3 -43.80 6.92 10.58
C ARG A 3 -42.71 5.87 10.83
N SER A 4 -43.09 4.64 11.18
CA SER A 4 -42.14 3.55 11.47
C SER A 4 -41.55 2.91 10.21
N ARG A 5 -42.25 2.95 9.07
CA ARG A 5 -41.73 2.45 7.79
C ARG A 5 -40.69 3.42 7.22
N SER A 6 -41.00 4.72 7.24
CA SER A 6 -40.07 5.76 6.81
C SER A 6 -38.80 5.80 7.68
N LEU A 7 -38.93 5.63 9.00
CA LEU A 7 -37.78 5.57 9.90
C LEU A 7 -36.89 4.36 9.62
N ARG A 8 -37.48 3.18 9.38
CA ARG A 8 -36.72 1.97 9.03
C ARG A 8 -35.99 2.12 7.70
N LEU A 9 -36.63 2.72 6.70
CA LEU A 9 -36.00 3.01 5.40
C LEU A 9 -34.85 3.99 5.54
N ALA A 10 -35.01 5.03 6.35
CA ALA A 10 -33.92 5.97 6.64
C ALA A 10 -32.74 5.28 7.33
N ILE A 11 -32.98 4.43 8.34
CA ILE A 11 -31.93 3.67 9.01
C ILE A 11 -31.19 2.76 8.03
N ILE A 12 -31.91 2.05 7.15
CA ILE A 12 -31.29 1.17 6.15
C ILE A 12 -30.44 1.98 5.16
N LEU A 13 -30.89 3.16 4.74
CA LEU A 13 -30.15 4.05 3.84
C LEU A 13 -28.86 4.60 4.49
N PHE A 14 -28.89 4.96 5.78
CA PHE A 14 -27.71 5.44 6.49
C PHE A 14 -26.76 4.33 6.94
N ALA A 15 -27.28 3.12 7.20
CA ALA A 15 -26.49 1.96 7.61
C ALA A 15 -25.88 1.20 6.43
N CYS A 16 -26.23 1.55 5.19
CA CYS A 16 -25.62 0.99 3.99
C CYS A 16 -24.42 1.87 3.60
N PRO A 17 -23.17 1.48 3.93
CA PRO A 17 -22.02 2.20 3.44
C PRO A 17 -22.01 2.10 1.91
N LEU A 18 -22.28 3.23 1.24
CA LEU A 18 -21.99 3.41 -0.18
C LEU A 18 -20.55 2.97 -0.38
N ALA A 19 -20.35 1.92 -1.19
CA ALA A 19 -19.09 1.20 -1.35
C ALA A 19 -17.89 2.13 -1.15
N ALA A 20 -17.26 2.01 0.02
CA ALA A 20 -16.00 2.67 0.29
C ALA A 20 -14.98 1.97 -0.60
N HIS A 21 -14.88 2.43 -1.85
CA HIS A 21 -13.77 2.10 -2.75
C HIS A 21 -12.52 2.28 -1.90
N ALA A 22 -11.85 1.16 -1.61
CA ALA A 22 -10.80 1.06 -0.61
C ALA A 22 -9.94 2.32 -0.64
N TYR A 23 -10.20 3.23 0.30
CA TYR A 23 -9.49 4.48 0.40
C TYR A 23 -8.11 4.06 0.88
N VAL A 24 -7.22 3.87 -0.09
CA VAL A 24 -5.80 3.65 0.18
C VAL A 24 -5.34 4.98 0.73
N ASP A 25 -5.18 5.04 2.04
CA ASP A 25 -4.64 6.22 2.67
C ASP A 25 -3.28 6.53 2.02
N PRO A 26 -2.94 7.82 1.88
CA PRO A 26 -1.72 8.22 1.18
C PRO A 26 -0.47 7.55 1.74
N GLY A 27 -0.45 7.16 3.03
CA GLY A 27 0.64 6.41 3.64
C GLY A 27 0.77 4.98 3.10
N SER A 28 -0.33 4.22 3.11
CA SER A 28 -0.39 2.86 2.56
C SER A 28 -0.05 2.82 1.08
N GLY A 29 -0.53 3.79 0.31
CA GLY A 29 -0.20 3.92 -1.12
C GLY A 29 1.29 4.16 -1.34
N MET A 30 1.90 5.02 -0.52
CA MET A 30 3.34 5.30 -0.58
C MET A 30 4.18 4.07 -0.24
N LEU A 31 3.78 3.29 0.78
CA LEU A 31 4.47 2.06 1.17
C LEU A 31 4.42 1.00 0.07
N MET A 32 3.29 0.85 -0.62
CA MET A 32 3.19 -0.05 -1.78
C MET A 32 4.16 0.34 -2.89
N ILE A 33 4.24 1.63 -3.22
CA ILE A 33 5.16 2.14 -4.26
C ILE A 33 6.62 1.93 -3.84
N GLN A 34 6.96 2.24 -2.58
CA GLN A 34 8.30 2.02 -2.05
C GLN A 34 8.69 0.54 -2.08
N GLY A 35 7.79 -0.35 -1.67
CA GLY A 35 8.01 -1.80 -1.74
C GLY A 35 8.23 -2.29 -3.16
N LEU A 36 7.44 -1.80 -4.12
CA LEU A 36 7.59 -2.13 -5.53
C LEU A 36 8.95 -1.67 -6.09
N LEU A 37 9.35 -0.43 -5.81
CA LEU A 37 10.65 0.10 -6.24
C LEU A 37 11.81 -0.65 -5.60
N ALA A 38 11.70 -0.98 -4.30
CA ALA A 38 12.71 -1.75 -3.59
C ALA A 38 12.84 -3.17 -4.17
N LEU A 39 11.72 -3.81 -4.51
CA LEU A 39 11.71 -5.12 -5.15
C LEU A 39 12.40 -5.08 -6.52
N ILE A 40 12.06 -4.09 -7.37
CA ILE A 40 12.70 -3.92 -8.68
C ILE A 40 14.19 -3.68 -8.52
N GLY A 41 14.58 -2.75 -7.64
CA GLY A 41 15.99 -2.48 -7.33
C GLY A 41 16.71 -3.73 -6.84
N ALA A 42 16.04 -4.52 -6.00
CA ALA A 42 16.61 -5.76 -5.49
C ALA A 42 16.83 -6.79 -6.60
N VAL A 43 15.85 -6.98 -7.50
CA VAL A 43 15.95 -7.89 -8.64
C VAL A 43 17.09 -7.45 -9.57
N VAL A 44 17.13 -6.17 -9.95
CA VAL A 44 18.17 -5.63 -10.85
C VAL A 44 19.58 -5.80 -10.26
N VAL A 45 19.74 -5.57 -8.95
CA VAL A 45 21.04 -5.56 -8.30
C VAL A 45 21.49 -6.97 -7.87
N PHE A 46 20.58 -7.82 -7.42
CA PHE A 46 20.92 -9.06 -6.70
C PHE A 46 20.61 -10.37 -7.47
N VAL A 47 19.94 -10.34 -8.63
CA VAL A 47 19.58 -11.56 -9.39
C VAL A 47 20.75 -12.47 -9.76
N ARG A 48 21.94 -11.91 -10.04
CA ARG A 48 23.08 -12.71 -10.51
C ARG A 48 24.04 -13.15 -9.42
N ASN A 49 24.33 -12.31 -8.43
CA ASN A 49 25.27 -12.65 -7.37
C ASN A 49 25.10 -11.72 -6.17
N PRO A 50 24.23 -12.09 -5.21
CA PRO A 50 23.80 -11.16 -4.19
C PRO A 50 24.94 -10.72 -3.27
N ILE A 51 25.86 -11.64 -2.97
CA ILE A 51 26.99 -11.41 -2.06
C ILE A 51 27.94 -10.35 -2.63
N THR A 52 28.26 -10.42 -3.92
CA THR A 52 29.14 -9.45 -4.59
C THR A 52 28.50 -8.06 -4.62
N ALA A 53 27.20 -8.00 -4.87
CA ALA A 53 26.46 -6.74 -4.89
C ALA A 53 26.39 -6.08 -3.50
N ILE A 54 26.17 -6.84 -2.42
CA ILE A 54 26.21 -6.32 -1.04
C ILE A 54 27.61 -5.75 -0.73
N LYS A 55 28.68 -6.50 -1.05
CA LYS A 55 30.06 -6.04 -0.82
C LYS A 55 30.37 -4.76 -1.60
N ALA A 56 29.95 -4.67 -2.86
CA ALA A 56 30.12 -3.48 -3.68
C ALA A 56 29.34 -2.28 -3.12
N LEU A 57 28.11 -2.50 -2.64
CA LEU A 57 27.29 -1.46 -2.02
C LEU A 57 27.97 -0.92 -0.76
N ILE A 58 28.37 -1.79 0.18
CA ILE A 58 29.08 -1.40 1.41
C ILE A 58 30.38 -0.65 1.09
N ALA A 59 31.14 -1.09 0.09
CA ALA A 59 32.37 -0.43 -0.34
C ALA A 59 32.14 1.00 -0.87
N ARG A 60 30.99 1.26 -1.53
CA ARG A 60 30.64 2.61 -2.02
C ARG A 60 30.33 3.57 -0.88
N PHE A 61 29.67 3.10 0.18
CA PHE A 61 29.40 3.91 1.37
C PHE A 61 30.63 4.16 2.24
N LYS A 62 31.66 3.29 2.15
CA LYS A 62 32.93 3.43 2.89
C LYS A 62 33.95 4.35 2.21
N LYS A 63 33.76 4.65 0.91
CA LYS A 63 34.64 5.53 0.10
C LYS A 63 34.17 6.99 0.05
N LYS A 64 33.05 7.30 0.69
CA LYS A 64 32.47 8.63 0.80
C LYS A 64 32.53 9.05 2.27
#